data_AF-A0A510V6K0-F1
#
_entry.id   AF-A0A510V6K0-F1
#
_cell.length_a   1.000
_cell.length_b   1.000
_cell.length_c   1.000
_cell.angle_alpha   90.00
_cell.angle_beta   90.00
_cell.angle_gamma   90.00
#
_symmetry.space_group_name_H-M   'P 1'
#
loop_
_entity.id
_entity.type
_entity.pdbx_description
1 polymer ?
#
loop_
_entity_poly.entity_id
_entity_poly.type
_entity_poly.pdbx_seq_one_letter_code
_entity_poly.pdbx_strand_id
1 'polypeptide(L)'
;MVAAVLVVGGAGGAWAWTEREERAAAEQAATRARAADAVEAQVRDVEALQAQAADVAAVHAATVRADARSALVVAAEHARATLATTQDAVADDAVRQALAAILADVDVTLAATDPAATDPATASDPSAVAGTTGARSATALRAVTAALVAADSAVVAAHEAWLQAEAASAAARAVTPAPSRPAPRPAAGGSAPSCDTTYTGPPFYTSPATAGGDGSNGRLPPESLSAISWDVDPRGTPYFLTNAAAAALERLNDAFRGQFGHDLDLDLTYRDYDTQVAMREALGSVAAKPGTSSHGTGLALDVPELPCEYGWDTPQRDWLVSNGPAYGWVSPSWAGKNGSNPEYWHFEFRG
;
A
#
# COMPACT_ATOMS: atom_id res chain seq x y z
N MET A 1 -72.67 -45.26 -90.17
CA MET A 1 -71.20 -45.21 -89.95
C MET A 1 -70.95 -44.40 -88.69
N VAL A 2 -70.38 -45.02 -87.67
CA VAL A 2 -69.92 -44.39 -86.42
C VAL A 2 -68.42 -44.14 -86.56
N ALA A 3 -67.94 -42.96 -86.18
CA ALA A 3 -66.52 -42.72 -85.97
C ALA A 3 -66.35 -41.92 -84.67
N ALA A 4 -65.63 -42.55 -83.74
CA ALA A 4 -65.38 -42.12 -82.38
C ALA A 4 -64.43 -40.92 -82.32
N VAL A 5 -64.74 -39.98 -81.43
CA VAL A 5 -63.84 -38.91 -81.00
C VAL A 5 -62.90 -39.48 -79.94
N LEU A 6 -61.61 -39.50 -80.24
CA LEU A 6 -60.52 -39.82 -79.31
C LEU A 6 -60.28 -38.62 -78.39
N VAL A 7 -60.58 -38.79 -77.09
CA VAL A 7 -60.12 -37.89 -76.02
C VAL A 7 -58.79 -38.42 -75.51
N VAL A 8 -57.69 -37.73 -75.83
CA VAL A 8 -56.33 -38.04 -75.32
C VAL A 8 -55.73 -36.87 -74.51
N GLY A 9 -56.48 -35.79 -74.24
CA GLY A 9 -55.95 -34.59 -73.57
C GLY A 9 -55.87 -34.62 -72.04
N GLY A 10 -56.54 -35.55 -71.35
CA GLY A 10 -56.70 -35.50 -69.89
C GLY A 10 -55.50 -35.98 -69.07
N ALA A 11 -54.76 -36.97 -69.57
CA ALA A 11 -53.73 -37.63 -68.77
C ALA A 11 -52.44 -36.81 -68.61
N GLY A 12 -52.00 -36.10 -69.65
CA GLY A 12 -50.75 -35.32 -69.62
C GLY A 12 -50.84 -34.02 -68.79
N GLY A 13 -52.01 -33.37 -68.78
CA GLY A 13 -52.23 -32.14 -68.02
C GLY A 13 -52.35 -32.38 -66.51
N ALA A 14 -52.99 -33.48 -66.11
CA ALA A 14 -53.09 -33.89 -64.71
C ALA A 14 -51.71 -34.27 -64.15
N TRP A 15 -50.90 -35.00 -64.91
CA TRP A 15 -49.55 -35.41 -64.52
C TRP A 15 -48.58 -34.22 -64.37
N ALA A 16 -48.62 -33.26 -65.29
CA ALA A 16 -47.79 -32.05 -65.20
C ALA A 16 -48.23 -31.10 -64.06
N TRP A 17 -49.50 -31.14 -63.65
CA TRP A 17 -50.00 -30.39 -62.50
C TRP A 17 -49.53 -31.02 -61.18
N THR A 18 -49.64 -32.34 -61.04
CA THR A 18 -49.17 -33.06 -59.85
C THR A 18 -47.66 -32.92 -59.66
N GLU A 19 -46.86 -32.98 -60.74
CA GLU A 19 -45.40 -32.73 -60.65
C GLU A 19 -45.05 -31.32 -60.16
N ARG A 20 -45.84 -30.30 -60.52
CA ARG A 20 -45.61 -28.92 -60.04
C ARG A 20 -45.96 -28.77 -58.57
N GLU A 21 -47.05 -29.38 -58.12
CA GLU A 21 -47.42 -29.40 -56.70
C GLU A 21 -46.39 -30.15 -55.85
N GLU A 22 -45.88 -31.29 -56.34
CA GLU A 22 -44.82 -32.04 -55.67
C GLU A 22 -43.52 -31.24 -55.57
N ARG A 23 -43.12 -30.53 -56.64
CA ARG A 23 -41.94 -29.63 -56.61
C ARG A 23 -42.13 -28.47 -55.64
N ALA A 24 -43.29 -27.81 -55.65
CA ALA A 24 -43.59 -26.72 -54.73
C ALA A 24 -43.61 -27.20 -53.26
N ALA A 25 -44.17 -28.38 -53.00
CA ALA A 25 -44.15 -29.01 -51.69
C ALA A 25 -42.72 -29.36 -51.23
N ALA A 26 -41.89 -29.89 -52.14
CA ALA A 26 -40.48 -30.18 -51.87
C ALA A 26 -39.66 -28.91 -51.59
N GLU A 27 -39.87 -27.83 -52.34
CA GLU A 27 -39.21 -26.54 -52.09
C GLU A 27 -39.63 -25.92 -50.76
N GLN A 28 -40.92 -26.03 -50.41
CA GLN A 28 -41.42 -25.55 -49.13
C GLN A 28 -40.87 -26.39 -47.96
N ALA A 29 -40.78 -27.71 -48.12
CA ALA A 29 -40.17 -28.61 -47.14
C ALA A 29 -38.67 -28.31 -46.97
N ALA A 30 -37.93 -28.11 -48.06
CA ALA A 30 -36.51 -27.74 -48.02
C ALA A 30 -36.30 -26.37 -47.35
N THR A 31 -37.21 -25.42 -47.58
CA THR A 31 -37.16 -24.09 -46.93
C THR A 31 -37.46 -24.20 -45.44
N ARG A 32 -38.43 -25.02 -45.03
CA ARG A 32 -38.71 -25.31 -43.62
C ARG A 32 -37.53 -26.00 -42.93
N ALA A 33 -36.86 -26.94 -43.60
CA ALA A 33 -35.66 -27.60 -43.07
C ALA A 33 -34.51 -26.60 -42.87
N ARG A 34 -34.19 -25.77 -43.87
CA ARG A 34 -33.17 -24.71 -43.74
C ARG A 34 -33.49 -23.71 -42.62
N ALA A 35 -34.77 -23.37 -42.43
CA ALA A 35 -35.19 -22.50 -41.34
C ALA A 35 -35.02 -23.17 -39.97
N ALA A 36 -35.31 -24.46 -39.84
CA ALA A 36 -35.06 -25.23 -38.62
C ALA A 36 -33.56 -25.33 -38.31
N ASP A 37 -32.72 -25.62 -39.30
CA ASP A 37 -31.26 -25.67 -39.17
C ASP A 37 -30.69 -24.31 -38.71
N ALA A 38 -31.23 -23.20 -39.24
CA ALA A 38 -30.82 -21.85 -38.87
C ALA A 38 -31.20 -21.51 -37.42
N VAL A 39 -32.39 -21.93 -36.96
CA VAL A 39 -32.80 -21.77 -35.55
C VAL A 39 -31.90 -22.61 -34.63
N GLU A 40 -31.59 -23.85 -35.01
CA GLU A 40 -30.70 -24.71 -34.23
C GLU A 40 -29.27 -24.14 -34.16
N ALA A 41 -28.78 -23.56 -35.26
CA ALA A 41 -27.51 -22.83 -35.28
C ALA A 41 -27.53 -21.62 -34.33
N GLN A 42 -28.60 -20.82 -34.32
CA GLN A 42 -28.76 -19.71 -33.38
C GLN A 42 -28.76 -20.17 -31.91
N VAL A 43 -29.39 -21.30 -31.60
CA VAL A 43 -29.36 -21.87 -30.24
C VAL A 43 -27.92 -22.24 -29.85
N ARG A 44 -27.17 -22.93 -30.73
CA ARG A 44 -25.76 -23.26 -30.48
C ARG A 44 -24.88 -22.03 -30.31
N ASP A 45 -25.11 -20.97 -31.08
CA ASP A 45 -24.36 -19.71 -30.95
C ASP A 45 -24.61 -19.04 -29.59
N VAL A 46 -25.87 -19.05 -29.11
CA VAL A 46 -26.22 -18.53 -27.77
C VAL A 46 -25.57 -19.37 -26.68
N GLU A 47 -25.61 -20.69 -26.77
CA GLU A 47 -24.95 -21.59 -25.82
C GLU A 47 -23.43 -21.37 -25.79
N ALA A 48 -22.79 -21.18 -26.94
CA ALA A 48 -21.36 -20.87 -27.04
C ALA A 48 -21.01 -19.53 -26.39
N LEU A 49 -21.82 -18.48 -26.61
CA LEU A 49 -21.64 -17.18 -25.97
C LEU A 49 -21.80 -17.25 -24.45
N GLN A 50 -22.77 -18.05 -23.96
CA GLN A 50 -22.96 -18.27 -22.54
C GLN A 50 -21.78 -19.01 -21.90
N ALA A 51 -21.26 -20.04 -22.58
CA ALA A 51 -20.06 -20.76 -22.14
C ALA A 51 -18.83 -19.83 -22.09
N GLN A 52 -18.61 -19.02 -23.13
CA GLN A 52 -17.52 -18.05 -23.17
C GLN A 52 -17.64 -17.02 -22.03
N ALA A 53 -18.84 -16.53 -21.75
CA ALA A 53 -19.07 -15.59 -20.65
C ALA A 53 -18.77 -16.23 -19.29
N ALA A 54 -19.12 -17.50 -19.10
CA ALA A 54 -18.82 -18.26 -17.89
C ALA A 54 -17.30 -18.47 -17.71
N ASP A 55 -16.58 -18.79 -18.79
CA ASP A 55 -15.11 -18.95 -18.77
C ASP A 55 -14.41 -17.63 -18.40
N VAL A 56 -14.83 -16.51 -19.01
CA VAL A 56 -14.28 -15.17 -18.68
C VAL A 56 -14.55 -14.82 -17.22
N ALA A 57 -15.76 -15.09 -16.72
CA ALA A 57 -16.12 -14.86 -15.32
C ALA A 57 -15.28 -15.72 -14.37
N ALA A 58 -15.02 -16.99 -14.72
CA ALA A 58 -14.20 -17.90 -13.93
C ALA A 58 -12.72 -17.44 -13.86
N VAL A 59 -12.15 -17.03 -15.00
CA VAL A 59 -10.79 -16.47 -15.06
C VAL A 59 -10.69 -15.19 -14.22
N HIS A 60 -11.63 -14.25 -14.39
CA HIS A 60 -11.63 -13.02 -13.62
C HIS A 60 -11.74 -13.29 -12.11
N ALA A 61 -12.64 -14.19 -11.69
CA ALA A 61 -12.76 -14.58 -10.29
C ALA A 61 -11.48 -15.24 -9.75
N ALA A 62 -10.77 -16.02 -10.57
CA ALA A 62 -9.48 -16.61 -10.19
C ALA A 62 -8.39 -15.55 -10.00
N THR A 63 -8.28 -14.58 -10.93
CA THR A 63 -7.35 -13.45 -10.80
C THR A 63 -7.63 -12.65 -9.54
N VAL A 64 -8.88 -12.26 -9.30
CA VAL A 64 -9.26 -11.47 -8.12
C VAL A 64 -8.98 -12.22 -6.81
N ARG A 65 -9.12 -13.55 -6.79
CA ARG A 65 -8.72 -14.38 -5.64
C ARG A 65 -7.21 -14.44 -5.47
N ALA A 66 -6.45 -14.57 -6.55
CA ALA A 66 -4.99 -14.57 -6.51
C ALA A 66 -4.44 -13.26 -5.96
N ASP A 67 -4.97 -12.12 -6.40
CA ASP A 67 -4.59 -10.81 -5.89
C ASP A 67 -4.90 -10.66 -4.38
N ALA A 68 -6.09 -11.09 -3.96
CA ALA A 68 -6.47 -11.08 -2.54
C ALA A 68 -5.56 -11.98 -1.68
N ARG A 69 -5.14 -13.15 -2.21
CA ARG A 69 -4.17 -14.03 -1.55
C ARG A 69 -2.81 -13.36 -1.43
N SER A 70 -2.30 -12.74 -2.50
CA SER A 70 -1.01 -12.04 -2.48
C SER A 70 -1.00 -10.92 -1.44
N ALA A 71 -2.08 -10.14 -1.34
CA ALA A 71 -2.22 -9.12 -0.30
C ALA A 71 -2.19 -9.70 1.12
N LEU A 72 -2.83 -10.86 1.34
CA LEU A 72 -2.79 -11.56 2.62
C LEU A 72 -1.37 -12.05 2.98
N VAL A 73 -0.60 -12.54 1.99
CA VAL A 73 0.80 -12.96 2.20
C VAL A 73 1.65 -11.77 2.67
N VAL A 74 1.56 -10.63 1.98
CA VAL A 74 2.31 -9.41 2.34
C VAL A 74 1.93 -8.93 3.74
N ALA A 75 0.64 -8.91 4.08
CA ALA A 75 0.18 -8.53 5.42
C ALA A 75 0.69 -9.49 6.51
N ALA A 76 0.77 -10.80 6.21
CA ALA A 76 1.33 -11.80 7.13
C ALA A 76 2.83 -11.60 7.36
N GLU A 77 3.59 -11.24 6.33
CA GLU A 77 5.01 -10.89 6.48
C GLU A 77 5.21 -9.65 7.36
N HIS A 78 4.40 -8.61 7.14
CA HIS A 78 4.43 -7.41 7.97
C HIS A 78 4.12 -7.72 9.44
N ALA A 79 3.04 -8.46 9.71
CA ALA A 79 2.67 -8.88 11.06
C ALA A 79 3.76 -9.68 11.77
N ARG A 80 4.49 -10.56 11.05
CA ARG A 80 5.64 -11.28 11.61
C ARG A 80 6.77 -10.34 11.98
N ALA A 81 7.07 -9.35 11.14
CA ALA A 81 8.08 -8.34 11.44
C ALA A 81 7.68 -7.52 12.68
N THR A 82 6.43 -7.07 12.78
CA THR A 82 5.90 -6.38 13.96
C THR A 82 6.05 -7.22 15.23
N LEU A 83 5.68 -8.50 15.19
CA LEU A 83 5.84 -9.39 16.36
C LEU A 83 7.32 -9.52 16.78
N ALA A 84 8.25 -9.54 15.82
CA ALA A 84 9.67 -9.64 16.10
C ALA A 84 10.26 -8.35 16.69
N THR A 85 9.89 -7.19 16.14
CA THR A 85 10.42 -5.89 16.59
C THR A 85 9.86 -5.45 17.94
N THR A 86 8.64 -5.88 18.27
CA THR A 86 7.93 -5.51 19.51
C THR A 86 8.12 -6.52 20.65
N GLN A 87 8.98 -7.53 20.46
CA GLN A 87 9.29 -8.51 21.49
C GLN A 87 9.81 -7.81 22.76
N ASP A 88 9.16 -8.09 23.89
CA ASP A 88 9.45 -7.50 25.21
C ASP A 88 9.33 -5.97 25.26
N ALA A 89 8.71 -5.36 24.25
CA ALA A 89 8.58 -3.92 24.08
C ALA A 89 7.11 -3.48 24.01
N VAL A 90 6.24 -4.19 24.73
CA VAL A 90 4.83 -3.85 24.95
C VAL A 90 4.49 -4.05 26.42
N ALA A 91 3.58 -3.23 26.96
CA ALA A 91 3.18 -3.36 28.36
C ALA A 91 2.29 -4.59 28.62
N ASP A 92 1.42 -4.91 27.66
CA ASP A 92 0.53 -6.09 27.70
C ASP A 92 0.81 -7.00 26.51
N ASP A 93 1.44 -8.15 26.77
CA ASP A 93 1.78 -9.13 25.75
C ASP A 93 0.53 -9.81 25.16
N ALA A 94 -0.65 -9.70 25.80
CA ALA A 94 -1.89 -10.26 25.26
C ALA A 94 -2.23 -9.68 23.87
N VAL A 95 -1.85 -8.43 23.59
CA VAL A 95 -2.05 -7.79 22.28
C VAL A 95 -1.21 -8.48 21.21
N ARG A 96 0.04 -8.84 21.53
CA ARG A 96 0.91 -9.62 20.64
C ARG A 96 0.41 -11.05 20.46
N GLN A 97 -0.07 -11.67 21.53
CA GLN A 97 -0.65 -13.02 21.47
C GLN A 97 -1.90 -13.07 20.58
N ALA A 98 -2.74 -12.02 20.60
CA ALA A 98 -3.88 -11.91 19.70
C ALA A 98 -3.47 -11.83 18.22
N LEU A 99 -2.45 -11.01 17.91
CA LEU A 99 -1.88 -10.94 16.55
C LEU A 99 -1.29 -12.29 16.11
N ALA A 100 -0.54 -12.97 16.99
CA ALA A 100 0.05 -14.27 16.71
C ALA A 100 -1.03 -15.36 16.47
N ALA A 101 -2.15 -15.33 17.19
CA ALA A 101 -3.26 -16.25 16.97
C ALA A 101 -3.92 -16.04 15.59
N ILE A 102 -4.17 -14.79 15.21
CA ILE A 102 -4.71 -14.46 13.88
C ILE A 102 -3.73 -14.89 12.79
N LEU A 103 -2.43 -14.66 13.01
CA LEU A 103 -1.39 -15.07 12.06
C LEU A 103 -1.34 -16.59 11.86
N ALA A 104 -1.53 -17.39 12.92
CA ALA A 104 -1.63 -18.84 12.80
C ALA A 104 -2.84 -19.27 11.96
N ASP A 105 -3.99 -18.63 12.14
CA ASP A 105 -5.17 -18.86 11.30
C ASP A 105 -4.92 -18.46 9.83
N VAL A 106 -4.16 -17.38 9.61
CA VAL A 106 -3.72 -16.94 8.28
C VAL A 106 -2.80 -17.97 7.62
N ASP A 107 -1.86 -18.56 8.35
CA ASP A 107 -0.97 -19.59 7.83
C ASP A 107 -1.76 -20.83 7.39
N VAL A 108 -2.75 -21.27 8.18
CA VAL A 108 -3.68 -22.35 7.80
C VAL A 108 -4.47 -21.97 6.55
N THR A 109 -4.92 -20.72 6.47
CA THR A 109 -5.65 -20.18 5.31
C THR A 109 -4.81 -20.23 4.03
N LEU A 110 -3.55 -19.80 4.13
CA LEU A 110 -2.63 -19.73 3.02
C LEU A 110 -2.20 -21.15 2.59
N ALA A 111 -2.02 -22.08 3.52
CA ALA A 111 -1.77 -23.48 3.19
C ALA A 111 -2.96 -24.13 2.46
N ALA A 112 -4.19 -23.90 2.93
CA ALA A 112 -5.41 -24.45 2.32
C ALA A 112 -5.77 -23.85 0.94
N THR A 113 -5.13 -22.75 0.56
CA THR A 113 -5.37 -22.06 -0.73
C THR A 113 -4.14 -22.04 -1.62
N ASP A 114 -3.15 -22.88 -1.32
CA ASP A 114 -1.95 -23.05 -2.14
C ASP A 114 -2.28 -23.78 -3.46
N PRO A 115 -2.06 -23.15 -4.64
CA PRO A 115 -2.28 -23.80 -5.93
C PRO A 115 -1.39 -25.04 -6.15
N ALA A 116 -0.31 -25.21 -5.37
CA ALA A 116 0.53 -26.41 -5.42
C ALA A 116 -0.03 -27.60 -4.60
N ALA A 117 -1.00 -27.36 -3.70
CA ALA A 117 -1.57 -28.41 -2.85
C ALA A 117 -2.65 -29.25 -3.54
N THR A 118 -3.11 -28.86 -4.74
CA THR A 118 -3.97 -29.69 -5.58
C THR A 118 -3.14 -30.74 -6.32
N ASP A 119 -3.13 -31.97 -5.80
CA ASP A 119 -2.58 -33.15 -6.46
C ASP A 119 -3.29 -33.36 -7.82
N PRO A 120 -2.58 -33.26 -8.97
CA PRO A 120 -3.19 -33.37 -10.30
C PRO A 120 -3.85 -34.73 -10.55
N ALA A 121 -3.60 -35.74 -9.73
CA ALA A 121 -4.26 -37.05 -9.81
C ALA A 121 -5.74 -37.05 -9.39
N THR A 122 -6.23 -36.01 -8.71
CA THR A 122 -7.62 -35.94 -8.20
C THR A 122 -8.56 -35.10 -9.05
N ALA A 123 -8.07 -34.39 -10.07
CA ALA A 123 -8.83 -33.44 -10.88
C ALA A 123 -9.66 -34.07 -12.03
N SER A 124 -9.87 -35.39 -12.03
CA SER A 124 -10.52 -36.10 -13.15
C SER A 124 -12.04 -36.29 -13.02
N ASP A 125 -12.67 -35.78 -11.95
CA ASP A 125 -14.13 -35.87 -11.77
C ASP A 125 -14.78 -34.47 -11.73
N PRO A 126 -15.40 -34.02 -12.84
CA PRO A 126 -16.07 -32.72 -12.91
C PRO A 126 -17.36 -32.64 -12.08
N SER A 127 -17.85 -33.76 -11.50
CA SER A 127 -19.02 -33.78 -10.62
C SER A 127 -18.67 -33.73 -9.12
N ALA A 128 -17.38 -33.86 -8.76
CA ALA A 128 -16.93 -33.82 -7.36
C ALA A 128 -16.72 -32.38 -6.81
N VAL A 129 -16.82 -31.35 -7.65
CA VAL A 129 -16.56 -29.94 -7.27
C VAL A 129 -17.75 -29.29 -6.54
N ALA A 130 -18.87 -30.00 -6.38
CA ALA A 130 -20.08 -29.45 -5.77
C ALA A 130 -20.14 -29.56 -4.23
N GLY A 131 -19.12 -30.11 -3.55
CA GLY A 131 -19.23 -30.32 -2.11
C GLY A 131 -17.98 -30.79 -1.38
N THR A 132 -16.90 -30.02 -1.44
CA THR A 132 -15.80 -30.10 -0.45
C THR A 132 -15.09 -28.74 -0.34
N THR A 133 -15.05 -28.21 0.88
CA THR A 133 -14.34 -27.02 1.39
C THR A 133 -12.96 -26.73 0.75
N GLY A 134 -12.89 -25.92 -0.31
CA GLY A 134 -11.63 -25.53 -0.95
C GLY A 134 -11.73 -24.18 -1.69
N ALA A 135 -10.78 -23.28 -1.42
CA ALA A 135 -10.71 -21.87 -1.84
C ALA A 135 -11.70 -20.90 -1.18
N ARG A 136 -11.19 -20.08 -0.24
CA ARG A 136 -11.92 -18.92 0.28
C ARG A 136 -12.17 -17.91 -0.86
N SER A 137 -13.33 -17.27 -0.87
CA SER A 137 -13.64 -16.19 -1.81
C SER A 137 -12.68 -15.01 -1.62
N ALA A 138 -12.50 -14.18 -2.66
CA ALA A 138 -11.68 -12.98 -2.55
C ALA A 138 -12.15 -12.05 -1.42
N THR A 139 -13.47 -11.96 -1.21
CA THR A 139 -14.07 -11.21 -0.10
C THR A 139 -13.66 -11.78 1.26
N ALA A 140 -13.69 -13.11 1.42
CA ALA A 140 -13.26 -13.75 2.66
C ALA A 140 -11.76 -13.56 2.93
N LEU A 141 -10.91 -13.64 1.88
CA LEU A 141 -9.49 -13.34 2.01
C LEU A 141 -9.25 -11.88 2.44
N ARG A 142 -9.93 -10.92 1.81
CA ARG A 142 -9.83 -9.49 2.18
C ARG A 142 -10.30 -9.22 3.61
N ALA A 143 -11.36 -9.90 4.07
CA ALA A 143 -11.84 -9.77 5.44
C ALA A 143 -10.79 -10.26 6.45
N VAL A 144 -10.12 -11.38 6.16
CA VAL A 144 -9.01 -11.89 6.98
C VAL A 144 -7.82 -10.94 6.95
N THR A 145 -7.45 -10.41 5.78
CA THR A 145 -6.39 -9.39 5.65
C THR A 145 -6.71 -8.16 6.51
N ALA A 146 -7.95 -7.66 6.48
CA ALA A 146 -8.36 -6.51 7.28
C ALA A 146 -8.29 -6.78 8.78
N ALA A 147 -8.70 -7.97 9.23
CA ALA A 147 -8.59 -8.39 10.63
C ALA A 147 -7.13 -8.48 11.08
N LEU A 148 -6.25 -9.03 10.24
CA LEU A 148 -4.81 -9.11 10.50
C LEU A 148 -4.18 -7.71 10.61
N VAL A 149 -4.48 -6.81 9.66
CA VAL A 149 -3.98 -5.42 9.68
C VAL A 149 -4.48 -4.65 10.90
N ALA A 150 -5.72 -4.87 11.33
CA ALA A 150 -6.25 -4.24 12.54
C ALA A 150 -5.58 -4.75 13.83
N ALA A 151 -5.24 -6.04 13.89
CA ALA A 151 -4.49 -6.58 15.02
C ALA A 151 -3.02 -6.13 15.03
N ASP A 152 -2.41 -6.02 13.84
CA ASP A 152 -1.06 -5.49 13.65
C ASP A 152 -0.96 -4.03 14.13
N SER A 153 -1.91 -3.18 13.73
CA SER A 153 -1.95 -1.79 14.18
C SER A 153 -2.18 -1.65 15.70
N ALA A 154 -2.91 -2.57 16.33
CA ALA A 154 -3.05 -2.60 17.78
C ALA A 154 -1.73 -2.92 18.49
N VAL A 155 -0.91 -3.83 17.94
CA VAL A 155 0.44 -4.11 18.48
C VAL A 155 1.36 -2.91 18.30
N VAL A 156 1.34 -2.25 17.13
CA VAL A 156 2.12 -1.03 16.88
C VAL A 156 1.77 0.07 17.88
N ALA A 157 0.48 0.35 18.10
CA ALA A 157 0.03 1.34 19.07
C ALA A 157 0.42 0.96 20.52
N ALA A 158 0.36 -0.33 20.88
CA ALA A 158 0.81 -0.80 22.19
C ALA A 158 2.32 -0.63 22.39
N HIS A 159 3.11 -0.80 21.33
CA HIS A 159 4.55 -0.58 21.34
C HIS A 159 4.89 0.90 21.47
N GLU A 160 4.19 1.79 20.76
CA GLU A 160 4.34 3.23 20.88
C GLU A 160 4.03 3.72 22.30
N ALA A 161 2.93 3.23 22.90
CA ALA A 161 2.59 3.53 24.28
C ALA A 161 3.67 3.05 25.28
N TRP A 162 4.28 1.89 25.02
CA TRP A 162 5.40 1.38 25.80
C TRP A 162 6.63 2.29 25.68
N LEU A 163 7.00 2.72 24.47
CA LEU A 163 8.10 3.67 24.23
C LEU A 163 7.89 5.00 24.97
N GLN A 164 6.66 5.53 24.94
CA GLN A 164 6.30 6.74 25.68
C GLN A 164 6.44 6.56 27.19
N ALA A 165 6.04 5.40 27.73
CA ALA A 165 6.17 5.09 29.15
C ALA A 165 7.64 4.95 29.60
N GLU A 166 8.48 4.33 28.77
CA GLU A 166 9.93 4.25 29.00
C GLU A 166 10.58 5.63 28.98
N ALA A 167 10.23 6.48 27.99
CA ALA A 167 10.72 7.85 27.90
C ALA A 167 10.31 8.70 29.11
N ALA A 168 9.05 8.60 29.54
CA ALA A 168 8.55 9.29 30.73
C ALA A 168 9.26 8.81 32.02
N SER A 169 9.53 7.51 32.13
CA SER A 169 10.28 6.92 33.25
C SER A 169 11.74 7.39 33.27
N ALA A 170 12.37 7.50 32.10
CA ALA A 170 13.72 8.05 31.96
C ALA A 170 13.77 9.54 32.34
N ALA A 171 12.80 10.34 31.89
CA ALA A 171 12.67 11.75 32.25
C ALA A 171 12.44 11.93 33.77
N ALA A 172 11.58 11.11 34.39
CA ALA A 172 11.35 11.15 35.83
C ALA A 172 12.62 10.82 36.65
N ARG A 173 13.44 9.87 36.19
CA ARG A 173 14.75 9.55 36.81
C ARG A 173 15.77 10.70 36.65
N ALA A 174 15.69 11.47 35.57
CA ALA A 174 16.53 12.66 35.40
C ALA A 174 16.15 13.81 36.35
N VAL A 175 14.92 13.84 36.86
CA VAL A 175 14.38 14.89 37.75
C VAL A 175 14.68 14.65 39.25
N THR A 176 15.23 13.49 39.64
CA THR A 176 15.74 13.32 41.02
C THR A 176 16.90 14.31 41.29
N PRO A 177 16.76 15.26 42.23
CA PRO A 177 17.73 16.34 42.38
C PRO A 177 19.01 15.82 43.01
N ALA A 178 20.09 15.75 42.24
CA ALA A 178 21.43 15.78 42.79
C ALA A 178 21.63 17.12 43.53
N PRO A 179 22.26 17.13 44.72
CA PRO A 179 22.48 18.38 45.46
C PRO A 179 23.25 19.37 44.58
N SER A 180 22.72 20.58 44.48
CA SER A 180 23.18 21.67 43.62
C SER A 180 24.67 21.95 43.83
N ARG A 181 25.52 21.40 42.97
CA ARG A 181 26.91 21.84 42.87
C ARG A 181 26.92 23.16 42.09
N PRO A 182 27.61 24.21 42.55
CA PRO A 182 27.68 25.46 41.81
C PRO A 182 28.18 25.17 40.39
N ALA A 183 27.48 25.75 39.41
CA ALA A 183 27.79 25.60 38.00
C ALA A 183 29.28 25.87 37.77
N PRO A 184 30.03 24.95 37.12
CA PRO A 184 31.38 25.27 36.72
C PRO A 184 31.29 26.41 35.71
N ARG A 185 31.97 27.51 36.02
CA ARG A 185 32.32 28.58 35.08
C ARG A 185 32.77 27.93 33.76
N PRO A 186 32.32 28.39 32.58
CA PRO A 186 32.71 27.78 31.33
C PRO A 186 34.24 27.84 31.24
N ALA A 187 34.85 26.67 31.08
CA ALA A 187 36.24 26.59 30.68
C ALA A 187 36.32 27.21 29.28
N ALA A 188 36.86 28.43 29.20
CA ALA A 188 37.35 28.99 27.96
C ALA A 188 38.44 28.04 27.44
N GLY A 189 38.13 27.26 26.39
CA GLY A 189 39.08 26.28 25.88
C GLY A 189 38.66 25.48 24.64
N GLY A 190 37.39 25.48 24.23
CA GLY A 190 36.97 24.95 22.94
C GLY A 190 36.31 26.06 22.11
N SER A 191 36.71 26.25 20.85
CA SER A 191 35.91 27.06 19.92
C SER A 191 34.49 26.52 19.90
N ALA A 192 33.50 27.41 19.95
CA ALA A 192 32.13 27.03 19.63
C ALA A 192 32.10 26.34 18.25
N PRO A 193 31.29 25.28 18.05
CA PRO A 193 31.16 24.65 16.76
C PRO A 193 30.77 25.70 15.70
N SER A 194 31.34 25.60 14.50
CA SER A 194 30.92 26.46 13.38
C SER A 194 29.44 26.22 13.08
N CYS A 195 28.76 27.27 12.64
CA CYS A 195 27.41 27.14 12.06
C CYS A 195 27.45 26.76 10.58
N ASP A 196 28.63 26.54 10.00
CA ASP A 196 28.73 26.07 8.62
C ASP A 196 28.15 24.64 8.50
N THR A 197 27.37 24.41 7.46
CA THR A 197 26.82 23.08 7.17
C THR A 197 27.94 22.06 6.93
N THR A 198 27.73 20.83 7.40
CA THR A 198 28.63 19.71 7.11
C THR A 198 28.42 19.12 5.72
N TYR A 199 27.32 19.45 5.05
CA TYR A 199 27.01 19.06 3.68
C TYR A 199 27.82 19.86 2.65
N THR A 200 28.46 19.14 1.73
CA THR A 200 29.28 19.73 0.65
C THR A 200 28.78 19.35 -0.75
N GLY A 201 27.62 18.69 -0.84
CA GLY A 201 27.03 18.27 -2.11
C GLY A 201 26.23 19.37 -2.80
N PRO A 202 25.60 19.06 -3.96
CA PRO A 202 24.71 20.01 -4.64
C PRO A 202 23.47 20.30 -3.79
N PRO A 203 22.89 21.51 -3.87
CA PRO A 203 21.72 21.83 -3.07
C PRO A 203 20.53 20.96 -3.48
N PHE A 204 19.83 20.46 -2.48
CA PHE A 204 18.56 19.78 -2.64
C PHE A 204 17.47 20.51 -1.89
N TYR A 205 16.24 20.22 -2.27
CA TYR A 205 15.07 20.95 -1.84
C TYR A 205 13.91 19.97 -1.67
N THR A 206 12.94 20.36 -0.84
CA THR A 206 11.69 19.63 -0.71
C THR A 206 10.91 19.63 -2.04
N SER A 207 10.02 18.66 -2.19
CA SER A 207 9.13 18.54 -3.35
C SER A 207 7.71 19.00 -3.01
N PRO A 208 6.98 19.59 -3.97
CA PRO A 208 5.53 19.69 -3.86
C PRO A 208 4.88 18.31 -3.95
N ALA A 209 3.59 18.23 -3.63
CA ALA A 209 2.81 17.02 -3.86
C ALA A 209 2.86 16.54 -5.32
N THR A 210 2.81 15.22 -5.51
CA THR A 210 2.87 14.60 -6.85
C THR A 210 1.48 14.58 -7.49
N ALA A 211 1.28 15.39 -8.53
CA ALA A 211 0.01 15.39 -9.27
C ALA A 211 -0.31 14.00 -9.84
N GLY A 212 -1.49 13.46 -9.50
CA GLY A 212 -1.89 12.11 -9.90
C GLY A 212 -1.08 10.98 -9.24
N GLY A 213 -0.42 11.26 -8.11
CA GLY A 213 0.31 10.27 -7.34
C GLY A 213 -0.54 9.08 -6.90
N ASP A 214 0.06 7.90 -6.86
CA ASP A 214 -0.61 6.64 -6.48
C ASP A 214 -0.49 6.31 -4.99
N GLY A 215 0.13 7.21 -4.21
CA GLY A 215 0.37 7.02 -2.77
C GLY A 215 1.61 6.20 -2.45
N SER A 216 2.36 5.74 -3.45
CA SER A 216 3.64 5.06 -3.21
C SER A 216 4.74 6.04 -2.78
N ASN A 217 5.88 5.51 -2.32
CA ASN A 217 7.00 6.29 -1.81
C ASN A 217 7.55 7.24 -2.89
N GLY A 218 7.43 8.55 -2.65
CA GLY A 218 7.78 9.61 -3.58
C GLY A 218 6.71 9.91 -4.62
N ARG A 219 5.48 9.39 -4.46
CA ARG A 219 4.33 9.62 -5.35
C ARG A 219 3.05 9.91 -4.56
N LEU A 220 3.17 10.72 -3.51
CA LEU A 220 2.03 11.11 -2.68
C LEU A 220 1.17 12.18 -3.37
N PRO A 221 -0.16 11.97 -3.48
CA PRO A 221 -1.03 12.91 -4.15
C PRO A 221 -1.37 14.13 -3.25
N PRO A 222 -1.77 15.27 -3.83
CA PRO A 222 -2.03 16.51 -3.08
C PRO A 222 -2.99 16.38 -1.90
N GLU A 223 -4.04 15.57 -2.02
CA GLU A 223 -5.02 15.34 -0.96
C GLU A 223 -4.45 14.64 0.29
N SER A 224 -3.30 13.98 0.15
CA SER A 224 -2.63 13.28 1.26
C SER A 224 -1.66 14.17 2.05
N LEU A 225 -1.30 15.34 1.50
CA LEU A 225 -0.28 16.23 2.05
C LEU A 225 -0.88 17.57 2.46
N SER A 226 -0.32 18.13 3.54
CA SER A 226 -0.59 19.50 4.00
C SER A 226 0.70 20.30 3.99
N ALA A 227 0.59 21.56 3.58
CA ALA A 227 1.69 22.51 3.67
C ALA A 227 1.92 22.92 5.13
N ILE A 228 3.19 23.10 5.49
CA ILE A 228 3.60 23.69 6.76
C ILE A 228 3.42 25.21 6.70
N SER A 229 2.90 25.80 7.77
CA SER A 229 2.34 27.14 7.77
C SER A 229 3.36 28.27 7.91
N TRP A 230 4.53 28.01 8.50
CA TRP A 230 5.48 29.05 8.91
C TRP A 230 6.76 29.13 8.07
N ASP A 231 7.05 28.12 7.24
CA ASP A 231 8.33 28.03 6.55
C ASP A 231 8.19 27.52 5.10
N VAL A 232 9.17 27.88 4.28
CA VAL A 232 9.29 27.49 2.87
C VAL A 232 10.77 27.26 2.55
N ASP A 233 11.03 26.39 1.58
CA ASP A 233 12.41 26.16 1.13
C ASP A 233 13.02 27.45 0.51
N PRO A 234 14.35 27.49 0.28
CA PRO A 234 15.00 28.67 -0.34
C PRO A 234 14.49 29.05 -1.74
N ARG A 235 13.66 28.21 -2.38
CA ARG A 235 13.00 28.47 -3.67
C ARG A 235 11.56 28.96 -3.50
N GLY A 236 11.07 29.08 -2.27
CA GLY A 236 9.70 29.45 -1.93
C GLY A 236 8.69 28.31 -2.04
N THR A 237 9.16 27.06 -2.08
CA THR A 237 8.29 25.87 -2.07
C THR A 237 7.85 25.60 -0.63
N PRO A 238 6.54 25.49 -0.34
CA PRO A 238 6.09 25.06 0.97
C PRO A 238 6.64 23.67 1.32
N TYR A 239 6.99 23.48 2.58
CA TYR A 239 7.25 22.16 3.12
C TYR A 239 5.95 21.37 3.17
N PHE A 240 5.98 20.10 2.76
CA PHE A 240 4.81 19.24 2.73
C PHE A 240 5.08 17.97 3.53
N LEU A 241 4.09 17.59 4.32
CA LEU A 241 4.05 16.33 5.05
C LEU A 241 2.65 15.73 4.95
N THR A 242 2.52 14.45 5.26
CA THR A 242 1.17 13.86 5.37
C THR A 242 0.32 14.65 6.35
N ASN A 243 -0.99 14.71 6.13
CA ASN A 243 -1.89 15.56 6.92
C ASN A 243 -1.72 15.39 8.44
N ALA A 244 -1.53 14.16 8.91
CA ALA A 244 -1.30 13.87 10.33
C ALA A 244 0.07 14.37 10.82
N ALA A 245 1.13 14.11 10.07
CA ALA A 245 2.49 14.55 10.39
C ALA A 245 2.60 16.08 10.38
N ALA A 246 2.01 16.74 9.38
CA ALA A 246 1.96 18.21 9.31
C ALA A 246 1.27 18.80 10.55
N ALA A 247 0.07 18.33 10.88
CA ALA A 247 -0.66 18.81 12.05
C ALA A 247 0.10 18.56 13.38
N ALA A 248 0.83 17.45 13.46
CA ALA A 248 1.71 17.16 14.59
C ALA A 248 2.92 18.11 14.66
N LEU A 249 3.53 18.42 13.51
CA LEU A 249 4.67 19.31 13.44
C LEU A 249 4.30 20.76 13.78
N GLU A 250 3.11 21.23 13.39
CA GLU A 250 2.58 22.53 13.81
C GLU A 250 2.51 22.65 15.34
N ARG A 251 2.01 21.61 16.02
CA ARG A 251 1.95 21.58 17.50
C ARG A 251 3.34 21.52 18.13
N LEU A 252 4.27 20.76 17.53
CA LEU A 252 5.66 20.71 18.00
C LEU A 252 6.32 22.07 17.86
N ASN A 253 6.12 22.75 16.73
CA ASN A 253 6.65 24.07 16.46
C ASN A 253 6.12 25.12 17.44
N ASP A 254 4.83 25.08 17.79
CA ASP A 254 4.28 25.97 18.83
C ASP A 254 5.01 25.84 20.18
N ALA A 255 5.34 24.61 20.57
CA ALA A 255 6.10 24.35 21.79
C ALA A 255 7.58 24.73 21.65
N PHE A 256 8.20 24.46 20.50
CA PHE A 256 9.56 24.86 20.19
C PHE A 256 9.71 26.38 20.24
N ARG A 257 8.80 27.11 19.61
CA ARG A 257 8.73 28.57 19.64
C ARG A 257 8.52 29.11 21.05
N GLY A 258 7.70 28.43 21.86
CA GLY A 258 7.56 28.76 23.28
C GLY A 258 8.86 28.62 24.09
N GLN A 259 9.72 27.67 23.71
CA GLN A 259 10.99 27.40 24.39
C GLN A 259 12.13 28.31 23.91
N PHE A 260 12.27 28.51 22.59
CA PHE A 260 13.44 29.16 21.97
C PHE A 260 13.16 30.56 21.41
N GLY A 261 11.88 30.95 21.29
CA GLY A 261 11.48 32.29 20.85
C GLY A 261 11.50 32.50 19.33
N HIS A 262 11.75 31.45 18.55
CA HIS A 262 11.63 31.42 17.08
C HIS A 262 11.02 30.10 16.62
N ASP A 263 10.51 30.08 15.39
CA ASP A 263 10.02 28.85 14.77
C ASP A 263 11.16 27.84 14.55
N LEU A 264 10.80 26.55 14.51
CA LEU A 264 11.67 25.47 14.11
C LEU A 264 12.04 25.64 12.63
N ASP A 265 13.34 25.67 12.35
CA ASP A 265 13.82 25.72 10.97
C ASP A 265 13.66 24.35 10.29
N LEU A 266 13.27 24.37 9.02
CA LEU A 266 13.14 23.16 8.21
C LEU A 266 14.14 23.18 7.05
N ASP A 267 14.60 22.00 6.63
CA ASP A 267 15.47 21.84 5.46
C ASP A 267 14.83 20.96 4.39
N LEU A 268 14.46 19.71 4.74
CA LEU A 268 13.85 18.76 3.81
C LEU A 268 12.63 18.08 4.44
N THR A 269 11.53 18.00 3.69
CA THR A 269 10.33 17.23 4.09
C THR A 269 9.97 16.21 3.01
N TYR A 270 8.71 16.18 2.53
CA TYR A 270 8.32 15.30 1.43
C TYR A 270 9.24 15.48 0.22
N ARG A 271 9.73 14.35 -0.30
CA ARG A 271 10.59 14.29 -1.47
C ARG A 271 10.00 13.32 -2.47
N ASP A 272 9.72 13.82 -3.68
CA ASP A 272 9.18 12.99 -4.75
C ASP A 272 10.23 12.00 -5.30
N TYR A 273 9.72 11.03 -6.05
CA TYR A 273 10.52 9.93 -6.59
C TYR A 273 11.64 10.42 -7.51
N ASP A 274 11.37 11.40 -8.37
CA ASP A 274 12.33 11.89 -9.37
C ASP A 274 13.45 12.71 -8.69
N THR A 275 13.12 13.45 -7.64
CA THR A 275 14.08 14.14 -6.79
C THR A 275 14.96 13.13 -6.04
N GLN A 276 14.39 12.02 -5.57
CA GLN A 276 15.17 10.94 -4.96
C GLN A 276 16.11 10.25 -5.98
N VAL A 277 15.70 10.12 -7.25
CA VAL A 277 16.58 9.64 -8.33
C VAL A 277 17.75 10.61 -8.51
N ALA A 278 17.48 11.91 -8.65
CA ALA A 278 18.53 12.93 -8.80
C ALA A 278 19.50 12.96 -7.60
N MET A 279 18.99 12.85 -6.38
CA MET A 279 19.81 12.72 -5.17
C MET A 279 20.69 11.47 -5.21
N ARG A 280 20.13 10.32 -5.61
CA ARG A 280 20.86 9.06 -5.69
C ARG A 280 21.98 9.12 -6.73
N GLU A 281 21.74 9.78 -7.85
CA GLU A 281 22.74 9.99 -8.89
C GLU A 281 23.89 10.89 -8.41
N ALA A 282 23.58 11.95 -7.66
CA ALA A 282 24.58 12.90 -7.17
C ALA A 282 25.39 12.38 -5.97
N LEU A 283 24.73 11.72 -5.02
CA LEU A 283 25.31 11.36 -3.71
C LEU A 283 25.69 9.87 -3.60
N GLY A 284 25.35 9.07 -4.60
CA GLY A 284 25.64 7.64 -4.60
C GLY A 284 24.95 6.91 -3.44
N SER A 285 25.65 6.00 -2.76
CA SER A 285 25.04 5.13 -1.74
C SER A 285 24.63 5.85 -0.45
N VAL A 286 25.02 7.11 -0.25
CA VAL A 286 24.58 7.92 0.89
C VAL A 286 23.07 8.19 0.81
N ALA A 287 22.56 8.50 -0.38
CA ALA A 287 21.13 8.67 -0.58
C ALA A 287 20.42 7.31 -0.67
N ALA A 288 19.21 7.22 -0.10
CA ALA A 288 18.37 6.03 -0.20
C ALA A 288 18.10 5.62 -1.66
N LYS A 289 17.78 4.33 -1.88
CA LYS A 289 17.33 3.88 -3.20
C LYS A 289 15.99 4.57 -3.53
N PRO A 290 15.74 4.99 -4.77
CA PRO A 290 14.45 5.55 -5.17
C PRO A 290 13.29 4.65 -4.76
N GLY A 291 12.25 5.23 -4.17
CA GLY A 291 11.10 4.52 -3.63
C GLY A 291 11.31 3.87 -2.25
N THR A 292 12.45 4.07 -1.59
CA THR A 292 12.70 3.52 -0.24
C THR A 292 13.10 4.57 0.80
N SER A 293 13.00 5.86 0.48
CA SER A 293 13.39 6.94 1.40
C SER A 293 12.26 7.27 2.38
N SER A 294 12.57 7.51 3.66
CA SER A 294 11.57 8.01 4.62
C SER A 294 10.95 9.33 4.19
N HIS A 295 11.68 10.22 3.49
CA HIS A 295 11.10 11.46 2.97
C HIS A 295 10.03 11.23 1.90
N GLY A 296 10.14 10.14 1.13
CA GLY A 296 9.14 9.80 0.12
C GLY A 296 7.82 9.30 0.72
N THR A 297 7.76 8.98 2.01
CA THR A 297 6.51 8.64 2.69
C THR A 297 5.79 9.87 3.25
N GLY A 298 6.39 11.06 3.18
CA GLY A 298 5.80 12.28 3.76
C GLY A 298 5.73 12.24 5.29
N LEU A 299 6.55 11.40 5.92
CA LEU A 299 6.62 11.21 7.37
C LEU A 299 7.98 11.58 7.96
N ALA A 300 8.92 12.07 7.15
CA ALA A 300 10.24 12.48 7.64
C ALA A 300 10.46 13.98 7.42
N LEU A 301 11.21 14.58 8.34
CA LEU A 301 11.75 15.91 8.20
C LEU A 301 13.23 15.91 8.56
N ASP A 302 13.96 16.81 7.91
CA ASP A 302 15.28 17.24 8.29
C ASP A 302 15.19 18.69 8.78
N VAL A 303 15.81 18.97 9.92
CA VAL A 303 16.20 20.34 10.29
C VAL A 303 17.49 20.71 9.56
N PRO A 304 17.86 22.00 9.44
CA PRO A 304 19.12 22.37 8.84
C PRO A 304 20.31 21.68 9.49
N GLU A 305 21.25 21.21 8.66
CA GLU A 305 22.47 20.57 9.12
C GLU A 305 23.46 21.63 9.66
N LEU A 306 23.09 22.28 10.78
CA LEU A 306 23.83 23.35 11.44
C LEU A 306 24.41 22.85 12.77
N PRO A 307 25.72 22.53 12.83
CA PRO A 307 26.33 21.95 14.04
C PRO A 307 26.22 22.82 15.29
N CYS A 308 26.09 24.14 15.13
CA CYS A 308 25.98 25.08 16.24
C CYS A 308 24.58 25.16 16.87
N GLU A 309 23.55 24.74 16.14
CA GLU A 309 22.15 24.91 16.53
C GLU A 309 21.42 23.57 16.64
N TYR A 310 21.46 22.74 15.60
CA TYR A 310 20.83 21.42 15.58
C TYR A 310 21.83 20.26 15.71
N GLY A 311 23.12 20.57 15.87
CA GLY A 311 24.17 19.59 16.03
C GLY A 311 24.06 18.71 17.27
N TRP A 312 25.01 17.77 17.41
CA TRP A 312 25.10 16.94 18.60
C TRP A 312 25.28 17.79 19.86
N ASP A 313 24.57 17.42 20.93
CA ASP A 313 24.67 18.03 22.25
C ASP A 313 24.30 19.54 22.27
N THR A 314 23.55 20.01 21.26
CA THR A 314 23.00 21.38 21.26
C THR A 314 21.65 21.43 21.99
N PRO A 315 21.29 22.59 22.60
CA PRO A 315 20.03 22.73 23.31
C PRO A 315 18.80 22.45 22.46
N GLN A 316 18.77 22.93 21.21
CA GLN A 316 17.63 22.75 20.30
C GLN A 316 17.46 21.27 19.93
N ARG A 317 18.55 20.58 19.59
CA ARG A 317 18.50 19.16 19.25
C ARG A 317 18.09 18.31 20.45
N ASP A 318 18.71 18.53 21.60
CA ASP A 318 18.40 17.77 22.81
C ASP A 318 16.94 17.98 23.24
N TRP A 319 16.43 19.20 23.06
CA TRP A 319 15.02 19.51 23.29
C TRP A 319 14.10 18.78 22.28
N LEU A 320 14.42 18.80 20.98
CA LEU A 320 13.63 18.09 19.96
C LEU A 320 13.62 16.58 20.20
N VAL A 321 14.76 15.99 20.56
CA VAL A 321 14.84 14.55 20.89
C VAL A 321 14.03 14.21 22.13
N SER A 322 14.03 15.08 23.14
CA SER A 322 13.34 14.82 24.41
C SER A 322 11.84 15.11 24.36
N ASN A 323 11.41 16.12 23.59
CA ASN A 323 10.02 16.61 23.57
C ASN A 323 9.27 16.21 22.30
N GLY A 324 9.96 16.05 21.17
CA GLY A 324 9.38 15.59 19.90
C GLY A 324 8.47 14.37 20.03
N PRO A 325 8.83 13.33 20.80
CA PRO A 325 8.01 12.13 20.94
C PRO A 325 6.61 12.40 21.50
N ALA A 326 6.42 13.44 22.33
CA ALA A 326 5.10 13.83 22.81
C ALA A 326 4.16 14.37 21.70
N TYR A 327 4.74 14.70 20.54
CA TYR A 327 4.05 15.13 19.33
C TYR A 327 4.13 14.08 18.21
N GLY A 328 4.64 12.89 18.50
CA GLY A 328 4.81 11.81 17.52
C GLY A 328 6.06 11.95 16.63
N TRP A 329 6.95 12.90 16.89
CA TRP A 329 8.20 13.08 16.14
C TRP A 329 9.39 12.50 16.89
N VAL A 330 10.10 11.55 16.30
CA VAL A 330 11.24 10.88 16.96
C VAL A 330 12.50 11.06 16.15
N SER A 331 13.64 11.14 16.82
CA SER A 331 14.94 10.91 16.18
C SER A 331 15.17 9.40 16.16
N PRO A 332 15.17 8.73 14.99
CA PRO A 332 15.28 7.27 14.94
C PRO A 332 16.59 6.77 15.55
N SER A 333 16.59 5.58 16.14
CA SER A 333 17.79 5.02 16.78
C SER A 333 18.96 4.84 15.80
N TRP A 334 18.67 4.55 14.53
CA TRP A 334 19.67 4.46 13.47
C TRP A 334 20.33 5.80 13.16
N ALA A 335 19.61 6.91 13.37
CA ALA A 335 20.05 8.29 13.12
C ALA A 335 20.80 8.89 14.31
N GLY A 336 20.76 8.26 15.49
CA GLY A 336 21.44 8.74 16.68
C GLY A 336 22.97 8.77 16.53
N LYS A 337 23.65 9.45 17.47
CA LYS A 337 25.12 9.68 17.47
C LYS A 337 25.96 8.41 17.29
N ASN A 338 25.46 7.27 17.80
CA ASN A 338 26.08 5.95 17.71
C ASN A 338 25.29 4.97 16.83
N GLY A 339 24.36 5.49 16.01
CA GLY A 339 23.52 4.70 15.13
C GLY A 339 24.26 4.22 13.87
N SER A 340 23.59 3.42 13.05
CA SER A 340 24.16 2.88 11.81
C SER A 340 24.39 3.94 10.73
N ASN A 341 23.69 5.07 10.82
CA ASN A 341 23.85 6.21 9.93
C ASN A 341 23.57 7.51 10.73
N PRO A 342 24.55 8.06 11.46
CA PRO A 342 24.32 9.20 12.33
C PRO A 342 23.91 10.46 11.55
N GLU A 343 22.69 10.92 11.79
CA GLU A 343 22.06 12.07 11.13
C GLU A 343 21.37 12.88 12.23
N TYR A 344 22.08 13.84 12.81
CA TYR A 344 21.54 14.61 13.95
C TYR A 344 20.31 15.43 13.58
N TRP A 345 20.14 15.70 12.29
CA TRP A 345 19.09 16.50 11.70
C TRP A 345 17.81 15.73 11.37
N HIS A 346 17.87 14.39 11.31
CA HIS A 346 16.76 13.57 10.79
C HIS A 346 15.75 13.19 11.89
N PHE A 347 14.46 13.43 11.60
CA PHE A 347 13.33 13.07 12.45
C PHE A 347 12.21 12.40 11.64
N GLU A 348 11.48 11.49 12.29
CA GLU A 348 10.38 10.75 11.67
C GLU A 348 9.12 10.82 12.52
N PHE A 349 7.98 11.02 11.87
CA PHE A 349 6.66 10.93 12.46
C PHE A 349 6.27 9.46 12.63
N ARG A 350 5.88 9.10 13.86
CA ARG A 350 5.51 7.75 14.25
C ARG A 350 4.09 7.63 14.82
N GLY A 351 3.41 8.73 15.12
CA GLY A 351 2.06 8.71 15.69
C GLY A 351 2.02 9.20 17.13
#